data_AF-A0A378QU65-F1
#
_entry.id   AF-A0A378QU65-F1
#
_cell.length_a   1.000
_cell.length_b   1.000
_cell.length_c   1.000
_cell.angle_alpha   90.00
_cell.angle_beta   90.00
_cell.angle_gamma   90.00
#
_symmetry.space_group_name_H-M   'P 1'
#
loop_
_entity.id
_entity.type
_entity.pdbx_description
1 polymer ?
#
loop_
_entity_poly.entity_id
_entity_poly.type
_entity_poly.pdbx_seq_one_letter_code
_entity_poly.pdbx_strand_id
1 'polypeptide(L)'
;MIKFSVKWLWFAILVWFGLSCYGLFLRVPSGQVPSVSHLDKVAHFAMFFGQFYLLSLLFNINTKTKALCLWVVALGWAVASELIQGYFTTRTMDVWDGVADMVGASLAVGWGYLQQRQC
;
A
#
# COMPACT_ATOMS: atom_id res chain seq x y z
N MET A 1 18.31 12.86 -7.87
CA MET A 1 18.21 11.49 -7.33
C MET A 1 18.42 11.53 -5.83
N ILE A 2 17.39 11.25 -5.03
CA ILE A 2 17.55 11.18 -3.56
C ILE A 2 18.31 9.89 -3.24
N LYS A 3 19.57 9.99 -2.82
CA LYS A 3 20.39 8.83 -2.42
C LYS A 3 20.06 8.46 -0.97
N PHE A 4 18.99 7.69 -0.76
CA PHE A 4 18.80 7.04 0.54
C PHE A 4 19.79 5.89 0.69
N SER A 5 20.35 5.73 1.88
CA SER A 5 21.04 4.48 2.23
C SER A 5 20.02 3.34 2.18
N VAL A 6 20.40 2.21 1.57
CA VAL A 6 19.55 1.01 1.49
C VAL A 6 19.03 0.60 2.87
N LYS A 7 19.84 0.79 3.93
CA LYS A 7 19.44 0.52 5.32
C LYS A 7 18.27 1.39 5.79
N TRP A 8 18.30 2.68 5.47
CA TRP A 8 17.23 3.62 5.81
C TRP A 8 15.97 3.38 4.98
N LEU A 9 16.12 2.94 3.73
CA LEU A 9 14.98 2.54 2.90
C LEU A 9 14.28 1.32 3.47
N TRP A 10 15.02 0.28 3.88
CA TRP A 10 14.45 -0.88 4.57
C TRP A 10 13.74 -0.48 5.86
N PHE A 11 14.36 0.38 6.67
CA PHE A 11 13.73 0.90 7.88
C PHE A 11 12.40 1.60 7.57
N ALA A 12 12.36 2.48 6.57
CA ALA A 12 11.14 3.16 6.15
C ALA A 12 10.06 2.18 5.67
N ILE A 13 10.42 1.15 4.89
CA ILE A 13 9.50 0.10 4.43
C ILE A 13 8.87 -0.63 5.63
N LEU A 14 9.68 -1.04 6.60
CA LEU A 14 9.19 -1.80 7.75
C LEU A 14 8.31 -0.95 8.67
N VAL A 15 8.70 0.30 8.92
CA VAL A 15 7.90 1.23 9.72
C VAL A 15 6.57 1.52 9.03
N TRP A 16 6.58 1.83 7.73
CA TRP A 16 5.36 2.11 6.97
C TRP A 16 4.43 0.89 6.90
N PHE A 17 5.00 -0.30 6.70
CA PHE A 17 4.24 -1.55 6.71
C PHE A 17 3.59 -1.79 8.07
N GLY A 18 4.34 -1.61 9.17
CA GLY A 18 3.81 -1.74 10.53
C GLY A 18 2.66 -0.77 10.82
N LEU A 19 2.81 0.49 10.41
CA LEU A 19 1.74 1.50 10.51
C LEU A 19 0.51 1.12 9.68
N SER A 20 0.72 0.58 8.48
CA SER A 20 -0.36 0.14 7.60
C SER A 20 -1.12 -1.04 8.21
N CYS A 21 -0.41 -2.05 8.73
CA CYS A 21 -1.03 -3.17 9.43
C CYS A 21 -1.80 -2.73 10.68
N TYR A 22 -1.28 -1.77 11.45
CA TYR A 22 -2.01 -1.18 12.57
C TYR A 22 -3.30 -0.49 12.10
N GLY A 23 -3.23 0.30 11.02
CA GLY A 23 -4.38 0.98 10.43
C GLY A 23 -5.45 0.03 9.92
N LEU A 24 -5.04 -1.02 9.20
CA LEU A 24 -5.93 -2.00 8.58
C LEU A 24 -6.59 -2.94 9.60
N PHE A 25 -5.84 -3.46 10.56
CA PHE A 25 -6.31 -4.59 11.38
C PHE A 25 -6.63 -4.23 12.83
N LEU A 26 -5.93 -3.25 13.41
CA LEU A 26 -5.96 -3.00 14.86
C LEU A 26 -6.70 -1.72 15.24
N ARG A 27 -6.84 -0.76 14.30
CA ARG A 27 -7.55 0.48 14.54
C ARG A 27 -9.07 0.23 14.55
N VAL A 28 -9.63 0.25 15.75
CA VAL A 28 -11.09 0.26 15.95
C VAL A 28 -11.62 1.65 15.57
N PRO A 29 -12.63 1.76 14.70
CA PRO A 29 -13.31 3.03 14.45
C PRO A 29 -13.94 3.52 15.76
N SER A 30 -13.39 4.58 16.37
CA SER A 30 -14.01 5.17 17.54
C SER A 30 -15.24 5.95 17.11
N GLY A 31 -16.40 5.63 17.67
CA GLY A 31 -17.68 6.32 17.40
C GLY A 31 -17.72 7.82 17.76
N GLN A 32 -16.58 8.39 18.19
CA GLN A 32 -16.39 9.80 18.51
C GLN A 32 -15.67 10.60 17.41
N VAL A 33 -15.09 9.93 16.41
CA VAL A 33 -14.55 10.61 15.23
C VAL A 33 -15.67 10.62 14.19
N PRO A 34 -16.11 11.80 13.69
CA PRO A 34 -17.08 11.86 12.61
C PRO A 34 -16.62 10.92 11.50
N SER A 35 -17.45 9.94 11.14
CA SER A 35 -17.17 9.02 10.05
C SER A 35 -17.24 9.81 8.75
N VAL A 36 -16.15 10.50 8.40
CA VAL A 36 -16.02 11.07 7.07
C VAL A 36 -15.89 9.86 6.14
N SER A 37 -17.00 9.50 5.47
CA SER A 37 -17.18 8.25 4.71
C SER A 37 -16.10 7.98 3.65
N HIS A 38 -15.29 8.98 3.33
CA HIS A 38 -14.21 8.90 2.33
C HIS A 38 -12.80 8.88 2.92
N LEU A 39 -12.58 9.26 4.20
CA LEU A 39 -11.23 9.31 4.77
C LEU A 39 -10.60 7.92 4.91
N ASP A 40 -11.42 6.89 5.15
CA ASP A 40 -10.95 5.50 5.24
C ASP A 40 -10.35 5.04 3.90
N LYS A 41 -11.04 5.34 2.79
CA LYS A 41 -10.58 5.04 1.42
C LYS A 41 -9.32 5.79 1.04
N VAL A 42 -9.18 7.04 1.50
CA VAL A 42 -7.94 7.82 1.31
C VAL A 42 -6.79 7.19 2.12
N ALA A 43 -7.06 6.68 3.32
CA ALA A 43 -6.05 5.98 4.11
C ALA A 43 -5.61 4.68 3.42
N HIS A 44 -6.54 3.87 2.93
CA HIS A 44 -6.28 2.67 2.13
C HIS A 44 -5.38 2.96 0.92
N PHE A 45 -5.79 3.95 0.11
CA PHE A 45 -4.99 4.46 -1.00
C PHE A 45 -3.56 4.85 -0.55
N ALA A 46 -3.42 5.63 0.51
CA ALA A 46 -2.13 6.14 0.96
C ALA A 46 -1.23 5.02 1.52
N MET A 47 -1.79 4.07 2.26
CA MET A 47 -1.07 2.91 2.80
C MET A 47 -0.45 2.09 1.67
N PHE A 48 -1.26 1.72 0.67
CA PHE A 48 -0.80 0.95 -0.48
C PHE A 48 0.13 1.75 -1.39
N PHE A 49 -0.17 3.02 -1.67
CA PHE A 49 0.72 3.88 -2.45
C PHE A 49 2.10 3.97 -1.80
N GLY A 50 2.16 4.31 -0.52
CA GLY A 50 3.43 4.44 0.21
C GLY A 50 4.22 3.14 0.23
N GLN A 51 3.56 2.02 0.54
CA GLN A 51 4.20 0.72 0.61
C GLN A 51 4.80 0.31 -0.74
N PHE A 52 4.01 0.35 -1.81
CA PHE A 52 4.46 -0.10 -3.13
C PHE A 52 5.41 0.89 -3.80
N TYR A 53 5.35 2.17 -3.46
CA TYR A 53 6.33 3.15 -3.93
C TYR A 53 7.70 2.87 -3.30
N LEU A 54 7.77 2.66 -1.98
CA LEU A 54 9.03 2.32 -1.31
C LEU A 54 9.62 1.00 -1.82
N LEU A 55 8.79 -0.03 -2.04
CA LEU A 55 9.23 -1.29 -2.64
C LEU A 55 9.72 -1.10 -4.09
N SER A 56 9.10 -0.21 -4.86
CA SER A 56 9.55 0.10 -6.23
C SER A 56 10.96 0.70 -6.23
N LEU A 57 11.28 1.55 -5.26
CA LEU A 57 12.61 2.15 -5.10
C LEU A 57 13.65 1.10 -4.69
N LEU A 58 13.27 0.15 -3.84
CA LEU A 58 14.15 -0.91 -3.36
C LEU A 58 14.49 -1.92 -4.45
N PHE A 59 13.49 -2.38 -5.21
CA PHE A 59 13.66 -3.47 -6.18
C PHE A 59 14.11 -3.03 -7.58
N ASN A 60 14.19 -1.72 -7.82
CA ASN A 60 14.53 -1.14 -9.12
C ASN A 60 13.74 -1.80 -10.28
N ILE A 61 12.45 -1.48 -10.34
CA ILE A 61 11.46 -1.96 -11.30
C ILE A 61 11.62 -1.35 -12.70
N ASN A 62 12.84 -1.20 -13.22
CA ASN A 62 13.14 -0.60 -14.53
C ASN A 62 12.59 -1.36 -15.77
N THR A 63 12.01 -2.54 -15.60
CA THR A 63 11.43 -3.35 -16.67
C THR A 63 9.94 -3.57 -16.44
N LYS A 64 9.18 -3.74 -17.52
CA LYS A 64 7.74 -4.05 -17.44
C LYS A 64 7.46 -5.30 -16.61
N THR A 65 8.27 -6.35 -16.77
CA THR A 65 8.12 -7.60 -16.02
C THR A 65 8.24 -7.38 -14.51
N LYS A 66 9.27 -6.65 -14.06
CA LYS A 66 9.43 -6.35 -12.62
C LYS A 66 8.30 -5.49 -12.07
N ALA A 67 7.86 -4.48 -12.83
CA ALA A 67 6.72 -3.66 -12.44
C ALA A 67 5.43 -4.48 -12.33
N LEU A 68 5.17 -5.37 -13.31
CA LEU A 68 4.04 -6.30 -13.27
C LEU A 68 4.12 -7.27 -12.09
N CYS A 69 5.29 -7.83 -11.79
CA CYS A 69 5.47 -8.69 -10.62
C CYS A 69 5.11 -7.94 -9.32
N LEU A 70 5.59 -6.70 -9.16
CA LEU A 70 5.29 -5.89 -7.98
C LEU A 70 3.79 -5.53 -7.90
N TRP A 71 3.16 -5.27 -9.04
CA TRP A 71 1.72 -5.02 -9.11
C TRP A 71 0.88 -6.26 -8.75
N VAL A 72 1.28 -7.45 -9.19
CA VAL A 72 0.62 -8.72 -8.82
C VAL A 72 0.75 -8.99 -7.32
N VAL A 73 1.91 -8.68 -6.72
CA VAL A 73 2.09 -8.75 -5.27
C VAL A 73 1.14 -7.77 -4.56
N ALA A 74 0.93 -6.57 -5.10
CA ALA A 74 -0.04 -5.62 -4.57
C ALA A 74 -1.48 -6.15 -4.63
N LEU A 75 -1.86 -6.76 -5.75
CA LEU A 75 -3.17 -7.39 -5.88
C LEU A 75 -3.37 -8.52 -4.87
N GLY A 76 -2.37 -9.39 -4.71
CA GLY A 76 -2.40 -10.44 -3.70
C GLY A 76 -2.55 -9.87 -2.28
N TRP A 77 -1.83 -8.80 -1.97
CA TRP A 77 -1.92 -8.15 -0.66
C TRP A 77 -3.28 -7.48 -0.42
N ALA A 78 -3.85 -6.76 -1.40
CA ALA A 78 -5.17 -6.12 -1.29
C ALA A 78 -6.28 -7.15 -1.03
N VAL A 79 -6.26 -8.27 -1.76
CA VAL A 79 -7.21 -9.37 -1.53
C VAL A 79 -6.99 -10.00 -0.15
N ALA A 80 -5.73 -10.25 0.22
CA ALA A 80 -5.41 -10.84 1.52
C ALA A 80 -5.82 -9.93 2.69
N SER A 81 -5.60 -8.62 2.61
CA SER A 81 -5.96 -7.68 3.68
C SER A 81 -7.47 -7.60 3.88
N GLU A 82 -8.26 -7.60 2.80
CA GLU A 82 -9.73 -7.62 2.89
C GLU A 82 -10.24 -8.94 3.49
N LEU A 83 -9.67 -10.08 3.08
CA LEU A 83 -10.02 -11.38 3.67
C LEU A 83 -9.64 -11.43 5.16
N ILE A 84 -8.47 -10.91 5.53
CA ILE A 84 -8.05 -10.85 6.94
C ILE A 84 -9.01 -9.98 7.74
N GLN A 85 -9.39 -8.81 7.22
CA GLN A 85 -10.37 -7.94 7.86
C GLN A 85 -11.71 -8.67 8.05
N GLY A 86 -12.24 -9.30 7.01
CA GLY A 86 -13.53 -9.98 7.04
C GLY A 86 -13.62 -11.23 7.91
N TYR A 87 -12.54 -12.02 7.99
CA TYR A 87 -12.55 -13.30 8.71
C TYR A 87 -11.96 -13.22 10.12
N PHE A 88 -11.01 -12.31 10.36
CA PHE A 88 -10.21 -12.29 11.59
C PHE A 88 -10.35 -11.00 12.41
N THR A 89 -11.06 -9.99 11.91
CA THR A 89 -11.30 -8.75 12.65
C THR A 89 -12.79 -8.47 12.83
N THR A 90 -13.11 -7.44 13.61
CA THR A 90 -14.49 -6.95 13.76
C THR A 90 -14.90 -5.98 12.63
N ARG A 91 -14.06 -5.80 11.61
CA ARG A 91 -14.33 -4.94 10.45
C ARG A 91 -15.11 -5.70 9.38
N THR A 92 -15.93 -4.96 8.64
CA THR A 92 -16.68 -5.46 7.47
C THR A 92 -15.81 -5.39 6.23
N MET A 93 -15.82 -6.44 5.40
CA MET A 93 -15.20 -6.38 4.08
C MET A 93 -15.86 -5.28 3.24
N ASP A 94 -15.06 -4.45 2.59
CA ASP A 94 -15.52 -3.44 1.64
C ASP A 94 -14.70 -3.55 0.35
N VAL A 95 -15.37 -3.96 -0.73
CA VAL A 95 -14.74 -4.06 -2.05
C VAL A 95 -14.15 -2.72 -2.49
N TRP A 96 -14.74 -1.59 -2.06
CA TRP A 96 -14.22 -0.27 -2.40
C TRP A 96 -12.91 0.07 -1.69
N ASP A 97 -12.62 -0.55 -0.56
CA ASP A 97 -11.34 -0.38 0.13
C ASP A 97 -10.24 -1.14 -0.61
N GLY A 98 -10.54 -2.37 -1.06
CA GLY A 98 -9.66 -3.10 -2.00
C GLY A 98 -9.45 -2.40 -3.35
N VAL A 99 -10.45 -1.68 -3.86
CA VAL A 99 -10.30 -0.82 -5.05
C VAL A 99 -9.38 0.36 -4.75
N ALA A 100 -9.55 1.04 -3.61
CA ALA A 100 -8.70 2.15 -3.21
C ALA A 100 -7.23 1.72 -3.04
N ASP A 101 -7.01 0.55 -2.43
CA ASP A 101 -5.70 -0.10 -2.28
C ASP A 101 -5.03 -0.30 -3.64
N MET A 102 -5.77 -0.87 -4.61
CA MET A 102 -5.24 -1.14 -5.94
C MET A 102 -5.00 0.12 -6.76
N VAL A 103 -5.81 1.17 -6.59
CA VAL A 103 -5.55 2.48 -7.21
C VAL A 103 -4.25 3.08 -6.67
N GLY A 104 -4.04 3.04 -5.34
CA GLY A 104 -2.81 3.49 -4.70
C GLY A 104 -1.58 2.73 -5.19
N ALA A 105 -1.64 1.40 -5.17
CA ALA A 105 -0.55 0.55 -5.64
C ALA A 105 -0.24 0.75 -7.14
N SER A 106 -1.28 0.87 -7.97
CA SER A 106 -1.10 1.08 -9.43
C SER A 106 -0.39 2.39 -9.73
N LEU A 107 -0.76 3.48 -9.05
CA LEU A 107 -0.08 4.77 -9.20
C LEU A 107 1.36 4.71 -8.70
N ALA A 108 1.61 4.06 -7.56
CA ALA A 108 2.95 3.91 -7.01
C ALA A 108 3.89 3.11 -7.93
N VAL A 109 3.43 1.95 -8.41
CA VAL A 109 4.20 1.09 -9.33
C VAL A 109 4.39 1.78 -10.68
N GLY A 110 3.34 2.40 -11.23
CA GLY A 110 3.41 3.12 -12.49
C GLY A 110 4.39 4.29 -12.43
N TRP A 111 4.33 5.10 -11.38
CA TRP A 111 5.26 6.21 -11.15
C TRP A 111 6.70 5.72 -10.96
N GLY A 112 6.91 4.71 -10.11
CA GLY A 112 8.23 4.11 -9.88
C GLY A 112 8.85 3.54 -11.17
N TYR A 113 8.03 2.85 -11.98
CA TYR A 113 8.45 2.34 -13.29
C TYR A 113 8.87 3.46 -14.24
N LEU A 114 8.04 4.50 -14.38
CA LEU A 114 8.34 5.62 -15.27
C LEU A 114 9.62 6.36 -14.87
N GLN A 115 9.81 6.59 -13.57
CA GLN A 115 11.00 7.26 -13.04
C GLN A 115 12.28 6.45 -13.31
N GLN A 116 12.22 5.13 -13.15
CA GLN A 116 13.40 4.26 -13.23
C GLN A 116 13.71 3.78 -14.65
N ARG A 117 12.73 3.82 -15.56
CA ARG A 117 12.93 3.52 -16.98
C ARG A 117 13.73 4.61 -17.70
N GLN A 118 13.66 5.84 -17.21
CA GLN A 118 14.32 7.01 -17.80
C GLN A 118 15.75 7.24 -17.30
N CYS A 119 16.24 6.40 -16.38
CA CYS A 119 17.59 6.43 -15.81
C CYS A 119 18.43 5.28 -16.37
#